data_AF-A0A3C0B4K3-F1
#
_entry.id   AF-A0A3C0B4K3-F1
#
_cell.length_a   1.000
_cell.length_b   1.000
_cell.length_c   1.000
_cell.angle_alpha   90.00
_cell.angle_beta   90.00
_cell.angle_gamma   90.00
#
_symmetry.space_group_name_H-M   'P 1'
#
loop_
_entity.id
_entity.type
_entity.pdbx_description
1 polymer ?
#
loop_
_entity_poly.entity_id
_entity_poly.type
_entity_poly.pdbx_seq_one_letter_code
_entity_poly.pdbx_strand_id
1 'polypeptide(L)'
;MAFNLRNRNFLKLLDFSTQEIQYMLQLAADLKKAKYTGTEQPRLKGKNIALIFEKDSTRTRCSFEVAALDQGAHVTYLGPSGSQIGKKETMKDTARVLGRLYDGIEYRGYAQSIVEELGQYAGVPVWNGLTT
;
A
#
# COMPACT_ATOMS: atom_id res chain seq x y z
N MET A 1 -9.38 -14.68 -19.79
CA MET A 1 -8.18 -13.84 -19.56
C MET A 1 -8.08 -13.58 -18.07
N ALA A 2 -6.89 -13.73 -17.47
CA ALA A 2 -6.72 -13.39 -16.06
C ALA A 2 -6.90 -11.88 -15.87
N PHE A 3 -7.81 -11.50 -15.00
CA PHE A 3 -8.05 -10.12 -14.63
C PHE A 3 -6.82 -9.61 -13.87
N ASN A 4 -6.16 -8.55 -14.35
CA ASN A 4 -4.84 -8.16 -13.86
C ASN A 4 -4.80 -6.68 -13.44
N LEU A 5 -4.50 -6.46 -12.16
CA LEU A 5 -4.33 -5.14 -11.54
C LEU A 5 -2.87 -4.85 -11.16
N ARG A 6 -1.91 -5.63 -11.67
CA ARG A 6 -0.48 -5.46 -11.37
C ARG A 6 -0.01 -4.05 -11.75
N ASN A 7 0.85 -3.47 -10.90
CA ASN A 7 1.42 -2.13 -11.03
C ASN A 7 0.40 -0.98 -10.97
N ARG A 8 -0.84 -1.24 -10.54
CA ARG A 8 -1.85 -0.20 -10.31
C ARG A 8 -1.72 0.38 -8.91
N ASN A 9 -1.88 1.69 -8.80
CA ASN A 9 -2.13 2.36 -7.52
C ASN A 9 -3.57 2.10 -7.06
N PHE A 10 -3.80 2.18 -5.75
CA PHE A 10 -5.12 2.16 -5.12
C PHE A 10 -5.32 3.47 -4.36
N LEU A 11 -5.68 4.55 -5.08
CA LEU A 11 -5.77 5.90 -4.50
C LEU A 11 -7.18 6.27 -4.04
N LYS A 12 -8.18 5.82 -4.81
CA LYS A 12 -9.62 5.98 -4.53
C LYS A 12 -10.41 4.93 -5.31
N LEU A 13 -11.57 4.54 -4.77
CA LEU A 13 -12.44 3.54 -5.42
C LEU A 13 -12.95 3.99 -6.79
N LEU A 14 -13.03 5.31 -7.03
CA LEU A 14 -13.43 5.88 -8.32
C LEU A 14 -12.47 5.54 -9.47
N ASP A 15 -11.24 5.10 -9.16
CA ASP A 15 -10.25 4.68 -10.16
C ASP A 15 -10.46 3.24 -10.64
N PHE A 16 -11.51 2.57 -10.14
CA PHE A 16 -11.82 1.18 -10.41
C PHE A 16 -13.24 1.00 -10.93
N SER A 17 -13.38 0.16 -11.96
CA SER A 17 -14.66 -0.33 -12.44
C SER A 17 -15.30 -1.30 -11.44
N THR A 18 -16.61 -1.53 -11.61
CA THR A 18 -17.35 -2.50 -10.79
C THR A 18 -16.74 -3.90 -10.88
N GLN A 19 -16.30 -4.34 -12.07
CA GLN A 19 -15.65 -5.65 -12.22
C GLN A 19 -14.32 -5.72 -11.47
N GLU A 20 -13.54 -4.63 -11.44
CA GLU A 20 -12.27 -4.58 -10.69
C GLU A 20 -12.50 -4.70 -9.18
N ILE A 21 -13.52 -4.03 -8.66
CA ILE A 21 -13.89 -4.12 -7.25
C ILE A 21 -14.38 -5.53 -6.90
N GLN A 22 -15.25 -6.12 -7.73
CA GLN A 22 -15.72 -7.49 -7.54
C GLN A 22 -14.58 -8.51 -7.54
N TYR A 23 -13.62 -8.36 -8.45
CA TYR A 23 -12.42 -9.18 -8.48
C TYR A 23 -11.61 -9.08 -7.17
N MET A 24 -11.39 -7.87 -6.65
CA MET A 24 -10.67 -7.67 -5.39
C MET A 24 -11.41 -8.28 -4.20
N LEU A 25 -12.75 -8.16 -4.16
CA LEU A 25 -13.58 -8.77 -3.12
C LEU A 25 -13.50 -10.30 -3.14
N GLN A 26 -13.54 -10.91 -4.34
CA GLN A 26 -13.39 -12.35 -4.48
C GLN A 26 -11.99 -12.81 -4.05
N LEU A 27 -10.94 -12.10 -4.48
CA LEU A 27 -9.56 -12.40 -4.07
C LEU A 27 -9.39 -12.31 -2.56
N ALA A 28 -10.00 -11.32 -1.90
CA ALA A 28 -9.97 -11.19 -0.45
C ALA A 28 -10.65 -12.37 0.26
N ALA A 29 -11.78 -12.86 -0.27
CA ALA A 29 -12.46 -14.05 0.24
C ALA A 29 -11.60 -15.31 0.10
N ASP A 30 -10.94 -15.48 -1.05
CA ASP A 30 -10.07 -16.62 -1.33
C ASP A 30 -8.82 -16.62 -0.42
N LEU A 31 -8.17 -15.46 -0.25
CA LEU A 31 -7.02 -15.32 0.65
C LEU A 31 -7.41 -15.58 2.11
N LYS A 32 -8.56 -15.06 2.55
CA LYS A 32 -9.10 -15.37 3.88
C LYS A 32 -9.27 -16.87 4.04
N LYS A 33 -9.96 -17.55 3.12
CA LYS A 33 -10.15 -19.01 3.17
C LYS A 33 -8.80 -19.73 3.25
N ALA A 34 -7.85 -19.40 2.37
CA ALA A 34 -6.54 -20.04 2.31
C ALA A 34 -5.75 -19.89 3.61
N LYS A 35 -5.79 -18.71 4.25
CA LYS A 35 -5.17 -18.47 5.56
C LYS A 35 -5.77 -19.38 6.63
N TYR A 36 -7.10 -19.42 6.71
CA TYR A 36 -7.81 -20.25 7.71
C TYR A 36 -7.60 -21.76 7.49
N THR A 37 -7.45 -22.22 6.25
CA THR A 37 -7.21 -23.63 5.94
C THR A 37 -5.73 -24.02 5.95
N GLY A 38 -4.82 -23.09 6.25
CA GLY A 38 -3.37 -23.36 6.25
C GLY A 38 -2.79 -23.66 4.86
N THR A 39 -3.49 -23.25 3.79
CA THR A 39 -3.09 -23.48 2.39
C THR A 39 -2.63 -22.20 1.69
N GLU A 40 -2.44 -21.11 2.44
CA GLU A 40 -1.94 -19.85 1.91
C GLU A 40 -0.54 -20.01 1.34
N GLN A 41 -0.34 -19.50 0.13
CA GLN A 41 0.95 -19.50 -0.56
C GLN A 41 1.48 -18.06 -0.57
N PRO A 42 2.67 -17.79 -0.01
CA PRO A 42 3.20 -16.43 0.02
C PRO A 42 3.59 -15.96 -1.40
N ARG A 43 2.97 -14.87 -1.86
CA ARG A 43 3.16 -14.31 -3.23
C ARG A 43 4.03 -13.06 -3.27
N LEU A 44 4.43 -12.53 -2.11
CA LEU A 44 5.21 -11.31 -1.98
C LEU A 44 6.59 -11.56 -1.35
N LYS A 45 7.10 -12.80 -1.44
CA LYS A 45 8.44 -13.16 -0.92
C LYS A 45 9.52 -12.22 -1.45
N GLY A 46 10.29 -11.65 -0.53
CA GLY A 46 11.41 -10.75 -0.84
C GLY A 46 11.00 -9.34 -1.26
N LYS A 47 9.71 -8.99 -1.17
CA LYS A 47 9.22 -7.63 -1.42
C LYS A 47 9.38 -6.77 -0.17
N ASN A 48 9.74 -5.51 -0.36
CA ASN A 48 9.83 -4.52 0.71
C ASN A 48 8.76 -3.44 0.53
N ILE A 49 7.99 -3.16 1.58
CA ILE A 49 6.89 -2.19 1.55
C ILE A 49 7.15 -1.07 2.57
N ALA A 50 7.03 0.18 2.14
CA ALA A 50 7.04 1.33 3.05
C ALA A 50 5.62 1.66 3.51
N LEU A 51 5.43 1.89 4.80
CA LEU A 51 4.15 2.27 5.40
C LEU A 51 4.28 3.68 6.01
N ILE A 52 3.75 4.69 5.33
CA ILE A 52 3.87 6.10 5.73
C ILE A 52 2.61 6.54 6.48
N PHE A 53 2.76 6.86 7.76
CA PHE A 53 1.68 7.34 8.61
C PHE A 53 1.96 8.77 9.09
N GLU A 54 1.25 9.75 8.53
CA GLU A 54 1.22 11.13 9.07
C GLU A 54 0.19 11.28 10.19
N LYS A 55 -0.78 10.35 10.28
CA LYS A 55 -1.73 10.22 11.38
C LYS A 55 -1.72 8.78 11.89
N ASP A 56 -1.62 8.61 13.21
CA ASP A 56 -1.60 7.28 13.83
C ASP A 56 -2.87 6.48 13.50
N SER A 57 -2.68 5.17 13.28
CA SER A 57 -3.78 4.23 13.13
C SER A 57 -3.36 2.80 13.42
N THR A 58 -3.87 2.25 14.52
CA THR A 58 -3.62 0.85 14.89
C THR A 58 -4.16 -0.12 13.85
N ARG A 59 -5.42 0.04 13.42
CA ARG A 59 -6.08 -0.94 12.53
C ARG A 59 -5.43 -0.99 11.16
N THR A 60 -5.22 0.17 10.53
CA THR A 60 -4.61 0.23 9.19
C THR A 60 -3.19 -0.30 9.24
N ARG A 61 -2.36 0.18 10.18
CA ARG A 61 -0.99 -0.31 10.34
C ARG A 61 -0.94 -1.83 10.53
N CYS A 62 -1.66 -2.35 11.53
CA CYS A 62 -1.65 -3.80 11.80
C CYS A 62 -2.15 -4.61 10.60
N SER A 63 -3.15 -4.13 9.87
CA SER A 63 -3.66 -4.85 8.70
C SER A 63 -2.63 -4.94 7.57
N PHE A 64 -1.90 -3.86 7.29
CA PHE A 64 -0.82 -3.86 6.28
C PHE A 64 0.37 -4.70 6.74
N GLU A 65 0.82 -4.55 7.99
CA GLU A 65 1.95 -5.32 8.52
C GLU A 65 1.67 -6.83 8.50
N VAL A 66 0.52 -7.26 9.01
CA VAL A 66 0.17 -8.69 9.04
C VAL A 66 -0.01 -9.25 7.63
N ALA A 67 -0.71 -8.54 6.74
CA ALA A 67 -0.90 -9.00 5.36
C ALA A 67 0.42 -9.13 4.59
N ALA A 68 1.35 -8.19 4.79
CA ALA A 68 2.68 -8.27 4.20
C ALA A 68 3.47 -9.47 4.73
N LEU A 69 3.46 -9.68 6.05
CA LEU A 69 4.14 -10.80 6.71
C LEU A 69 3.60 -12.16 6.27
N ASP A 70 2.27 -12.33 6.24
CA ASP A 70 1.63 -13.57 5.75
C ASP A 70 2.07 -13.92 4.31
N GLN A 71 2.26 -12.88 3.48
CA GLN A 71 2.66 -13.03 2.08
C GLN A 71 4.18 -13.04 1.87
N GLY A 72 4.99 -12.98 2.94
CA GLY A 72 6.44 -13.09 2.91
C GLY A 72 7.18 -11.79 2.53
N ALA A 73 6.51 -10.65 2.60
CA ALA A 73 7.11 -9.33 2.42
C ALA A 73 7.65 -8.77 3.74
N HIS A 74 8.56 -7.80 3.63
CA HIS A 74 9.04 -7.00 4.74
C HIS A 74 8.42 -5.61 4.70
N VAL A 75 8.29 -4.99 5.88
CA VAL A 75 7.69 -3.67 6.04
C VAL A 75 8.64 -2.72 6.77
N THR A 76 8.65 -1.46 6.36
CA THR A 76 9.23 -0.36 7.13
C THR A 76 8.13 0.60 7.54
N TYR A 77 7.92 0.75 8.84
CA TYR A 77 6.98 1.72 9.39
C TYR A 77 7.64 3.10 9.53
N LEU A 78 7.06 4.10 8.89
CA LEU A 78 7.46 5.51 8.96
C LEU A 78 6.34 6.30 9.62
N GLY A 79 6.45 6.50 10.93
CA GLY A 79 5.45 7.19 11.73
C GLY A 79 5.47 8.73 11.59
N PRO A 80 4.58 9.43 12.33
CA PRO A 80 4.43 10.90 12.24
C PRO A 80 5.68 11.67 12.71
N SER A 81 6.52 11.02 13.52
CA SER A 81 7.81 11.49 13.97
C SER A 81 8.93 10.62 13.38
N GLY A 82 10.09 11.23 13.14
CA GLY A 82 11.26 10.54 12.59
C GLY A 82 11.42 10.61 11.06
N SER A 83 10.38 10.97 10.30
CA SER A 83 10.50 11.25 8.86
C SER A 83 10.63 12.75 8.55
N GLN A 84 11.23 13.09 7.41
CA GLN A 84 11.42 14.47 6.92
C GLN A 84 10.31 14.93 5.96
N ILE A 85 9.32 14.07 5.72
CA ILE A 85 8.23 14.27 4.77
C ILE A 85 7.43 15.51 5.17
N GLY A 86 7.30 16.47 4.24
CA GLY A 86 6.57 17.73 4.46
C GLY A 86 7.27 18.75 5.39
N LYS A 87 8.39 18.38 6.02
CA LYS A 87 9.18 19.27 6.90
C LYS A 87 10.43 19.79 6.20
N LYS A 88 11.24 18.88 5.67
CA LYS A 88 12.50 19.19 4.97
C LYS A 88 12.56 18.59 3.56
N GLU A 89 11.64 17.69 3.23
CA GLU A 89 11.55 17.06 1.91
C GLU A 89 10.14 17.23 1.32
N THR A 90 10.09 17.47 0.01
CA THR A 90 8.83 17.49 -0.73
C THR A 90 8.31 16.07 -0.89
N MET A 91 6.98 15.89 -0.96
CA MET A 91 6.41 14.56 -1.20
C MET A 91 6.91 13.95 -2.52
N LYS A 92 7.10 14.78 -3.54
CA LYS A 92 7.71 14.41 -4.83
C LYS A 92 9.12 13.83 -4.69
N ASP A 93 9.99 14.43 -3.89
CA ASP A 93 11.36 13.94 -3.70
C ASP A 93 11.37 12.65 -2.87
N THR A 94 10.59 12.62 -1.78
CA THR A 94 10.38 11.40 -0.99
C THR A 94 9.87 10.26 -1.88
N ALA A 95 8.87 10.49 -2.74
CA ALA A 95 8.31 9.49 -3.64
C ALA A 95 9.37 8.85 -4.54
N ARG A 96 10.22 9.67 -5.16
CA ARG A 96 11.29 9.22 -6.06
C ARG A 96 12.37 8.43 -5.35
N VAL A 97 12.67 8.78 -4.09
CA VAL A 97 13.65 8.06 -3.27
C VAL A 97 13.07 6.72 -2.85
N LEU A 98 11.89 6.71 -2.23
CA LEU A 98 11.27 5.48 -1.75
C LEU A 98 10.94 4.51 -2.89
N GLY A 99 10.51 5.01 -4.04
CA GLY A 99 10.25 4.22 -5.24
C GLY A 99 11.46 3.49 -5.83
N ARG A 100 12.68 3.88 -5.45
CA ARG A 100 13.91 3.16 -5.81
C ARG A 100 14.36 2.12 -4.78
N LEU A 101 13.76 2.13 -3.59
CA LEU A 101 14.14 1.30 -2.46
C LEU A 101 13.08 0.23 -2.14
N TYR A 102 11.81 0.56 -2.31
CA TYR A 102 10.66 -0.25 -1.94
C TYR A 102 9.88 -0.70 -3.19
N ASP A 103 9.22 -1.85 -3.07
CA ASP A 103 8.37 -2.43 -4.13
C ASP A 103 6.94 -1.90 -4.10
N GLY A 104 6.54 -1.21 -3.03
CA GLY A 104 5.22 -0.62 -2.85
C GLY A 104 5.19 0.31 -1.64
N ILE A 105 4.27 1.27 -1.67
CA ILE A 105 4.17 2.32 -0.65
C ILE A 105 2.71 2.45 -0.22
N GLU A 106 2.47 2.34 1.08
CA GLU A 106 1.22 2.79 1.68
C GLU A 106 1.40 4.22 2.22
N TYR A 107 0.36 5.03 2.07
CA TYR A 107 0.30 6.36 2.66
C TYR A 107 -1.04 6.60 3.35
N ARG A 108 -0.96 7.12 4.56
CA ARG A 108 -2.09 7.62 5.34
C ARG A 108 -1.78 9.01 5.89
N GLY A 109 -2.67 9.96 5.63
CA GLY A 109 -2.44 11.32 6.09
C GLY A 109 -3.64 12.26 5.89
N TYR A 110 -3.37 13.38 5.22
CA TYR A 110 -4.31 14.48 5.07
C TYR A 110 -4.87 14.51 3.66
N ALA A 111 -4.40 15.43 2.82
CA ALA A 111 -5.03 15.74 1.54
C ALA A 111 -4.85 14.63 0.49
N GLN A 112 -5.92 14.39 -0.30
CA GLN A 112 -5.89 13.45 -1.42
C GLN A 112 -4.81 13.81 -2.48
N SER A 113 -4.54 15.10 -2.68
CA SER A 113 -3.51 15.57 -3.61
C SER A 113 -2.11 15.06 -3.24
N ILE A 114 -1.84 14.82 -1.94
CA ILE A 114 -0.55 14.32 -1.47
C ILE A 114 -0.34 12.87 -1.91
N VAL A 115 -1.36 12.01 -1.72
CA VAL A 115 -1.26 10.61 -2.14
C VAL A 115 -1.30 10.44 -3.66
N GLU A 116 -1.99 11.35 -4.37
CA GLU A 116 -1.97 11.41 -5.83
C GLU A 116 -0.59 11.84 -6.35
N GLU A 117 0.06 12.83 -5.73
CA GLU A 117 1.43 13.21 -6.05
C GLU A 117 2.41 12.06 -5.80
N LEU A 118 2.30 11.38 -4.65
CA LEU A 118 3.10 10.19 -4.34
C LEU A 118 2.90 9.10 -5.42
N GLY A 119 1.64 8.81 -5.76
CA GLY A 119 1.28 7.84 -6.80
C GLY A 119 1.82 8.18 -8.20
N GLN A 120 1.96 9.47 -8.51
CA GLN A 120 2.51 9.95 -9.78
C GLN A 120 4.03 9.78 -9.85
N TYR A 121 4.75 10.05 -8.75
CA TYR A 121 6.22 10.14 -8.77
C TYR A 121 6.97 8.92 -8.22
N ALA A 122 6.30 8.01 -7.52
CA ALA A 122 6.96 6.86 -6.90
C ALA A 122 7.43 5.81 -7.92
N GLY A 123 6.70 5.59 -9.02
CA GLY A 123 7.05 4.54 -9.99
C GLY A 123 6.83 3.10 -9.50
N VAL A 124 6.25 2.93 -8.30
CA VAL A 124 5.81 1.67 -7.70
C VAL A 124 4.36 1.81 -7.21
N PRO A 125 3.61 0.72 -6.99
CA PRO A 125 2.24 0.78 -6.48
C PRO A 125 2.13 1.60 -5.19
N VAL A 126 1.20 2.56 -5.18
CA VAL A 126 0.84 3.36 -4.02
C VAL A 126 -0.57 3.03 -3.56
N TRP A 127 -0.73 2.78 -2.26
CA TRP A 127 -2.01 2.46 -1.63
C TRP A 127 -2.42 3.56 -0.64
N ASN A 128 -3.60 4.13 -0.81
CA ASN A 128 -4.17 5.10 0.12
C ASN A 128 -4.80 4.37 1.33
N GLY A 129 -4.16 4.50 2.50
CA GLY A 129 -4.61 3.92 3.76
C GLY A 129 -5.58 4.80 4.55
N LEU A 130 -5.78 6.06 4.15
CA LEU A 130 -6.87 7.00 4.46
C LEU A 130 -6.39 8.45 4.23
N THR A 131 -7.20 9.22 3.53
CA THR A 131 -7.10 10.68 3.36
C THR A 131 -8.35 11.35 3.90
N THR A 132 -8.23 12.63 4.29
CA THR A 132 -9.32 13.45 4.87
C THR A 132 -9.46 14.76 4.12
#